data_AF-J5KQJ1-F1
#
_entry.id   AF-J5KQJ1-F1
#
_cell.length_a   1.000
_cell.length_b   1.000
_cell.length_c   1.000
_cell.angle_alpha   90.00
_cell.angle_beta   90.00
_cell.angle_gamma   90.00
#
_symmetry.space_group_name_H-M   'P 1'
#
loop_
_entity.id
_entity.type
_entity.pdbx_description
1 polymer ?
#
loop_
_entity_poly.entity_id
_entity_poly.type
_entity_poly.pdbx_seq_one_letter_code
_entity_poly.pdbx_strand_id
1 'polypeptide(L)'
;MGENNTTIKIKELAKELYLKGFCVERIAEILNKSVKTIKNYKTNDGKWDEAKTTAYLSGSGEEKQNIYQNFIEEMRLAVKDIRESELSASEKARALSKIGDSFVKMSKVASYEDPAAYRLSIAKKVIMLVVEKFKDDENKECIKKLIELIESEKFVKAIEELDV
;
A
#
# COMPACT_ATOMS: atom_id res chain seq x y z
N MET A 1 -29.48 18.11 13.22
CA MET A 1 -29.01 18.17 11.81
C MET A 1 -27.48 17.97 11.66
N GLY A 2 -26.72 17.51 12.68
CA GLY A 2 -25.26 17.40 12.61
C GLY A 2 -24.68 16.05 12.15
N GLU A 3 -25.37 14.93 12.39
CA GLU A 3 -24.82 13.58 12.14
C GLU A 3 -24.73 13.20 10.65
N ASN A 4 -25.65 13.69 9.83
CA ASN A 4 -25.65 13.41 8.38
C ASN A 4 -24.44 14.04 7.67
N ASN A 5 -23.99 15.23 8.11
CA ASN A 5 -22.90 15.94 7.45
C ASN A 5 -21.53 15.29 7.74
N THR A 6 -21.33 14.80 8.97
CA THR A 6 -20.12 14.05 9.35
C THR A 6 -20.03 12.71 8.63
N THR A 7 -21.17 12.04 8.43
CA THR A 7 -21.24 10.74 7.75
C THR A 7 -20.96 10.88 6.25
N ILE A 8 -21.39 11.98 5.62
CA ILE A 8 -21.08 12.29 4.21
C ILE A 8 -19.57 12.52 4.04
N LYS A 9 -18.94 13.33 4.91
CA LYS A 9 -17.49 13.58 4.87
C LYS A 9 -16.64 12.31 5.03
N ILE A 10 -17.05 11.39 5.90
CA ILE A 10 -16.31 10.12 6.11
C ILE A 10 -16.41 9.22 4.87
N LYS A 11 -17.55 9.20 4.18
CA LYS A 11 -17.73 8.43 2.94
C LYS A 11 -16.89 8.99 1.80
N GLU A 12 -16.85 10.31 1.66
CA GLU A 12 -16.03 11.01 0.66
C GLU A 12 -14.53 10.76 0.92
N LEU A 13 -14.09 10.85 2.17
CA LEU A 13 -12.71 10.56 2.54
C LEU A 13 -12.34 9.09 2.29
N ALA A 14 -13.25 8.15 2.60
CA ALA A 14 -13.05 6.73 2.27
C ALA A 14 -12.90 6.51 0.76
N LYS A 15 -13.68 7.22 -0.06
CA LYS A 15 -13.58 7.18 -1.52
C LYS A 15 -12.24 7.74 -1.99
N GLU A 16 -11.82 8.88 -1.47
CA GLU A 16 -10.53 9.50 -1.82
C GLU A 16 -9.36 8.58 -1.47
N LEU A 17 -9.35 7.99 -0.28
CA LEU A 17 -8.33 7.01 0.11
C LEU A 17 -8.34 5.77 -0.80
N TYR A 18 -9.51 5.30 -1.21
CA TYR A 18 -9.63 4.18 -2.14
C TYR A 18 -9.06 4.49 -3.53
N LEU A 19 -9.33 5.70 -4.05
CA LEU A 19 -8.78 6.19 -5.31
C LEU A 19 -7.26 6.40 -5.22
N LYS A 20 -6.76 6.84 -4.06
CA LYS A 20 -5.33 6.95 -3.77
C LYS A 20 -4.64 5.60 -3.59
N GLY A 21 -5.41 4.51 -3.57
CA GLY A 21 -4.85 3.16 -3.66
C GLY A 21 -5.06 2.24 -2.49
N PHE A 22 -5.42 2.80 -1.33
CA PHE A 22 -5.56 2.03 -0.10
C PHE A 22 -6.65 0.95 -0.23
N CYS A 23 -6.37 -0.25 0.29
CA CYS A 23 -7.35 -1.33 0.33
C CYS A 23 -8.43 -1.06 1.38
N VAL A 24 -9.56 -1.76 1.28
CA VAL A 24 -10.74 -1.55 2.13
C VAL A 24 -10.42 -1.77 3.61
N GLU A 25 -9.58 -2.76 3.90
CA GLU A 25 -9.10 -3.13 5.22
C GLU A 25 -8.26 -2.00 5.82
N ARG A 26 -7.34 -1.43 5.03
CA ARG A 26 -6.49 -0.32 5.46
C ARG A 26 -7.28 0.97 5.66
N ILE A 27 -8.26 1.24 4.80
CA ILE A 27 -9.18 2.38 4.96
C ILE A 27 -10.01 2.22 6.23
N ALA A 28 -10.47 1.00 6.53
CA ALA A 28 -11.21 0.70 7.73
C ALA A 28 -10.38 0.98 9.00
N GLU A 29 -9.09 0.62 9.00
CA GLU A 29 -8.15 0.98 10.06
C GLU A 29 -7.95 2.50 10.17
N ILE A 30 -7.64 3.18 9.06
CA ILE A 30 -7.37 4.64 9.03
C ILE A 30 -8.56 5.45 9.53
N LEU A 31 -9.77 5.05 9.13
CA LEU A 31 -11.01 5.76 9.49
C LEU A 31 -11.65 5.26 10.77
N ASN A 32 -11.03 4.29 11.45
CA ASN A 32 -11.56 3.61 12.63
C ASN A 32 -13.02 3.14 12.42
N LYS A 33 -13.25 2.40 11.33
CA LYS A 33 -14.53 1.81 10.93
C LYS A 33 -14.38 0.30 10.74
N SER A 34 -15.51 -0.40 10.70
CA SER A 34 -15.48 -1.81 10.34
C SER A 34 -15.22 -1.96 8.84
N VAL A 35 -14.51 -3.03 8.45
CA VAL A 35 -14.31 -3.41 7.04
C VAL A 35 -15.65 -3.51 6.31
N LYS A 36 -16.68 -4.06 6.97
CA LYS A 36 -18.05 -4.15 6.45
C LYS A 36 -18.64 -2.78 6.12
N THR A 37 -18.38 -1.78 6.97
CA THR A 37 -18.85 -0.40 6.74
C THR A 37 -18.22 0.20 5.48
N ILE A 38 -16.91 0.01 5.28
CA ILE A 38 -16.22 0.52 4.08
C ILE A 38 -16.66 -0.23 2.82
N LYS A 39 -16.84 -1.57 2.89
CA LYS A 39 -17.43 -2.36 1.81
C LYS A 39 -18.81 -1.83 1.41
N ASN A 40 -19.67 -1.54 2.39
CA ASN A 40 -20.99 -0.97 2.13
C ASN A 40 -20.93 0.42 1.47
N TYR A 41 -19.96 1.27 1.83
CA TYR A 41 -19.78 2.57 1.17
C TYR A 41 -19.44 2.40 -0.31
N LYS A 42 -18.51 1.48 -0.60
CA LYS A 42 -18.10 1.13 -1.96
C LYS A 42 -19.27 0.55 -2.77
N THR A 43 -20.01 -0.41 -2.21
CA THR A 43 -21.14 -1.08 -2.88
C THR A 43 -22.31 -0.13 -3.14
N ASN A 44 -22.64 0.76 -2.20
CA ASN A 44 -23.76 1.69 -2.34
C ASN A 44 -23.50 2.83 -3.32
N ASP A 45 -22.24 3.24 -3.51
CA ASP A 45 -21.87 4.26 -4.51
C ASP A 45 -21.60 3.64 -5.90
N GLY A 46 -21.26 2.34 -5.96
CA GLY A 46 -21.20 1.52 -7.18
C GLY A 46 -20.12 1.88 -8.21
N LYS A 47 -19.49 3.05 -8.09
CA LYS A 47 -18.62 3.65 -9.12
C LYS A 47 -17.15 3.74 -8.71
N TRP A 48 -16.77 3.19 -7.56
CA TRP A 48 -15.41 3.37 -7.04
C TRP A 48 -14.36 2.65 -7.88
N ASP A 49 -14.69 1.46 -8.39
CA ASP A 49 -13.78 0.68 -9.23
C ASP A 49 -13.61 1.29 -10.62
N GLU A 50 -14.70 1.79 -11.21
CA GLU A 50 -14.64 2.57 -12.46
C GLU A 50 -13.84 3.86 -12.28
N ALA A 51 -14.11 4.62 -11.20
CA ALA A 51 -13.38 5.85 -10.91
C ALA A 51 -11.88 5.60 -10.66
N LYS A 52 -11.54 4.48 -9.99
CA LYS A 52 -10.16 4.05 -9.77
C LYS A 52 -9.48 3.66 -11.08
N THR A 53 -10.20 2.99 -11.98
CA THR A 53 -9.71 2.61 -13.31
C THR A 53 -9.53 3.83 -14.22
N THR A 54 -10.43 4.81 -14.15
CA THR A 54 -10.29 6.08 -14.89
C THR A 54 -9.09 6.88 -14.37
N ALA A 55 -8.93 6.99 -13.05
CA ALA A 55 -7.76 7.63 -12.44
C ALA A 55 -6.45 6.93 -12.85
N TYR A 56 -6.45 5.59 -12.94
CA TYR A 56 -5.32 4.79 -13.42
C TYR A 56 -4.90 5.14 -14.86
N LEU A 57 -5.85 5.44 -15.74
CA LEU A 57 -5.59 5.74 -17.16
C LEU A 57 -5.23 7.20 -17.40
N SER A 58 -5.65 8.13 -16.52
CA SER A 58 -5.43 9.56 -16.68
C SER A 58 -4.23 10.12 -15.90
N GLY A 59 -3.55 9.28 -15.10
CA GLY A 59 -2.57 9.75 -14.11
C GLY A 59 -1.15 9.99 -14.61
N SER A 60 -0.55 11.08 -14.11
CA SER A 60 0.88 11.41 -14.32
C SER A 60 1.81 10.55 -13.44
N GLY A 61 3.12 10.56 -13.68
CA GLY A 61 4.11 9.59 -13.15
C GLY A 61 4.08 9.31 -11.64
N GLU A 62 3.69 10.26 -10.79
CA GLU A 62 3.52 10.04 -9.33
C GLU A 62 2.37 9.09 -8.99
N GLU A 63 1.28 9.06 -9.76
CA GLU A 63 0.15 8.14 -9.52
C GLU A 63 0.51 6.69 -9.89
N LYS A 64 1.43 6.48 -10.84
CA LYS A 64 1.98 5.16 -11.20
C LYS A 64 2.84 4.54 -10.09
N GLN A 65 3.56 5.35 -9.31
CA GLN A 65 4.30 4.88 -8.13
C GLN A 65 3.39 4.31 -7.05
N ASN A 66 2.26 4.99 -6.78
CA ASN A 66 1.27 4.52 -5.83
C ASN A 66 0.65 3.19 -6.28
N ILE A 67 0.44 3.00 -7.59
CA ILE A 67 -0.09 1.77 -8.18
C ILE A 67 0.80 0.54 -7.88
N TYR A 68 2.12 0.64 -8.05
CA TYR A 68 3.02 -0.48 -7.74
C TYR A 68 2.99 -0.80 -6.24
N GLN A 69 2.99 0.21 -5.37
CA GLN A 69 2.88 -0.02 -3.92
C GLN A 69 1.58 -0.76 -3.57
N ASN A 70 0.44 -0.36 -4.14
CA ASN A 70 -0.86 -1.01 -3.93
C ASN A 70 -0.86 -2.46 -4.41
N PHE A 71 -0.29 -2.72 -5.59
CA PHE A 71 -0.17 -4.08 -6.12
C PHE A 71 0.57 -5.00 -5.15
N ILE A 72 1.67 -4.53 -4.55
CA ILE A 72 2.44 -5.31 -3.59
C ILE A 72 1.66 -5.53 -2.28
N GLU A 73 0.88 -4.54 -1.84
CA GLU A 73 0.06 -4.66 -0.64
C GLU A 73 -1.08 -5.66 -0.84
N GLU A 74 -1.78 -5.61 -1.97
CA GLU A 74 -2.80 -6.60 -2.36
C GLU A 74 -2.21 -8.00 -2.49
N MET A 75 -1.01 -8.14 -3.07
CA MET A 75 -0.30 -9.42 -3.13
C MET A 75 0.01 -9.96 -1.71
N ARG A 76 0.44 -9.08 -0.78
CA ARG A 76 0.73 -9.47 0.61
C ARG A 76 -0.54 -9.94 1.33
N LEU A 77 -1.65 -9.23 1.15
CA LEU A 77 -2.94 -9.62 1.72
C LEU A 77 -3.42 -10.95 1.15
N ALA A 78 -3.34 -11.14 -0.18
CA ALA A 78 -3.71 -12.40 -0.81
C ALA A 78 -2.84 -13.58 -0.34
N VAL A 79 -1.53 -13.38 -0.12
CA VAL A 79 -0.65 -14.41 0.47
C VAL A 79 -1.08 -14.76 1.89
N LYS A 80 -1.44 -13.76 2.71
CA LYS A 80 -1.93 -13.97 4.07
C LYS A 80 -3.23 -14.78 4.04
N ASP A 81 -4.20 -14.38 3.23
CA ASP A 81 -5.50 -15.05 3.09
C ASP A 81 -5.34 -16.50 2.61
N ILE A 82 -4.46 -16.77 1.64
CA ILE A 82 -4.20 -18.14 1.17
C ILE A 82 -3.59 -18.99 2.30
N ARG A 83 -2.66 -18.44 3.09
CA ARG A 83 -2.03 -19.18 4.19
C ARG A 83 -3.05 -19.51 5.29
N GLU A 84 -3.91 -18.56 5.63
CA GLU A 84 -4.94 -18.67 6.67
C GLU A 84 -6.21 -19.41 6.21
N SER A 85 -6.36 -19.69 4.91
CA SER A 85 -7.51 -20.41 4.37
C SER A 85 -7.56 -21.90 4.77
N GLU A 86 -8.74 -22.50 4.65
CA GLU A 86 -8.98 -23.94 4.82
C GLU A 86 -8.59 -24.78 3.58
N LEU A 87 -7.90 -24.18 2.59
CA LEU A 87 -7.47 -24.89 1.38
C LEU A 87 -6.48 -26.03 1.70
N SER A 88 -6.51 -27.09 0.91
CA SER A 88 -5.51 -28.15 1.02
C SER A 88 -4.10 -27.62 0.72
N ALA A 89 -3.07 -28.28 1.23
CA ALA A 89 -1.68 -27.87 1.01
C ALA A 89 -1.32 -27.74 -0.49
N SER A 90 -1.87 -28.62 -1.33
CA SER A 90 -1.68 -28.60 -2.79
C SER A 90 -2.34 -27.38 -3.45
N GLU A 91 -3.55 -27.03 -3.01
CA GLU A 91 -4.27 -25.86 -3.53
C GLU A 91 -3.63 -24.55 -3.09
N LYS A 92 -3.17 -24.47 -1.82
CA LYS A 92 -2.38 -23.34 -1.32
C LYS A 92 -1.11 -23.15 -2.15
N ALA A 93 -0.36 -24.22 -2.40
CA ALA A 93 0.85 -24.15 -3.22
C ALA A 93 0.56 -23.63 -4.64
N ARG A 94 -0.51 -24.12 -5.27
CA ARG A 94 -0.93 -23.66 -6.62
C ARG A 94 -1.36 -22.19 -6.63
N ALA A 95 -2.10 -21.75 -5.62
CA ALA A 95 -2.54 -20.36 -5.50
C ALA A 95 -1.36 -19.41 -5.23
N LEU A 96 -0.44 -19.79 -4.34
CA LEU A 96 0.79 -19.04 -4.09
C LEU A 96 1.69 -18.96 -5.32
N SER A 97 1.79 -20.03 -6.12
CA SER A 97 2.56 -20.01 -7.37
C SER A 97 2.00 -19.00 -8.38
N LYS A 98 0.66 -18.94 -8.53
CA LYS A 98 0.01 -17.94 -9.41
C LYS A 98 0.26 -16.50 -8.93
N ILE A 99 0.31 -16.28 -7.63
CA ILE A 99 0.69 -14.98 -7.06
C ILE A 99 2.15 -14.65 -7.40
N GLY A 100 3.06 -15.60 -7.24
CA GLY A 100 4.47 -15.43 -7.62
C GLY A 100 4.65 -15.03 -9.08
N ASP A 101 3.94 -15.69 -10.00
CA ASP A 101 3.99 -15.37 -11.43
C ASP A 101 3.47 -13.97 -11.73
N SER A 102 2.37 -13.57 -11.09
CA SER A 102 1.82 -12.20 -11.21
C SER A 102 2.80 -11.15 -10.67
N PHE A 103 3.48 -11.45 -9.56
CA PHE A 103 4.50 -10.57 -8.98
C PHE A 103 5.68 -10.33 -9.92
N VAL A 104 6.19 -11.39 -10.54
CA VAL A 104 7.31 -11.30 -11.50
C VAL A 104 6.92 -10.45 -12.71
N LYS A 105 5.73 -10.66 -13.26
CA LYS A 105 5.22 -9.87 -14.40
C LYS A 105 5.11 -8.39 -14.07
N MET A 106 4.52 -8.08 -12.92
CA MET A 106 4.28 -6.68 -12.55
C MET A 106 5.55 -5.96 -12.10
N SER A 107 6.47 -6.67 -11.45
CA SER A 107 7.80 -6.12 -11.12
C SER A 107 8.61 -5.82 -12.38
N LYS A 108 8.48 -6.66 -13.42
CA LYS A 108 9.09 -6.42 -14.72
C LYS A 108 8.48 -5.19 -15.41
N VAL A 109 7.15 -5.07 -15.44
CA VAL A 109 6.45 -3.88 -15.98
C VAL A 109 6.84 -2.60 -15.22
N ALA A 110 6.82 -2.62 -13.90
CA ALA A 110 7.22 -1.49 -13.06
C ALA A 110 8.69 -1.09 -13.28
N SER A 111 9.58 -2.06 -13.46
CA SER A 111 10.99 -1.80 -13.77
C SER A 111 11.22 -1.16 -15.14
N TYR A 112 10.30 -1.35 -16.09
CA TYR A 112 10.37 -0.72 -17.41
C TYR A 112 9.70 0.66 -17.46
N GLU A 113 8.68 0.91 -16.62
CA GLU A 113 7.95 2.18 -16.61
C GLU A 113 8.63 3.27 -15.77
N ASP A 114 9.24 2.92 -14.63
CA ASP A 114 10.06 3.83 -13.84
C ASP A 114 11.02 3.02 -12.92
N PRO A 115 12.27 2.78 -13.37
CA PRO A 115 13.27 2.02 -12.60
C PRO A 115 13.62 2.66 -11.25
N ALA A 116 13.57 3.99 -11.15
CA ALA A 116 13.91 4.73 -9.94
C ALA A 116 12.80 4.58 -8.89
N ALA A 117 11.55 4.71 -9.31
CA ALA A 117 10.36 4.44 -8.50
C ALA A 117 10.40 3.06 -7.84
N TYR A 118 10.72 2.02 -8.61
CA TYR A 118 10.77 0.65 -8.12
C TYR A 118 11.82 0.48 -7.02
N ARG A 119 13.04 1.03 -7.23
CA ARG A 119 14.12 0.98 -6.23
C ARG A 119 13.74 1.74 -4.95
N LEU A 120 13.18 2.94 -5.09
CA LEU A 120 12.68 3.73 -3.97
C LEU A 120 11.54 3.02 -3.21
N SER A 121 10.69 2.29 -3.93
CA SER A 121 9.58 1.52 -3.34
C SER A 121 10.06 0.40 -2.42
N ILE A 122 11.16 -0.27 -2.80
CA ILE A 122 11.82 -1.31 -2.03
C ILE A 122 12.54 -0.70 -0.83
N ALA A 123 13.29 0.39 -1.03
CA ALA A 123 13.97 1.10 0.05
C ALA A 123 12.98 1.53 1.14
N LYS A 124 11.83 2.11 0.75
CA LYS A 124 10.76 2.51 1.69
C LYS A 124 10.20 1.32 2.47
N LYS A 125 9.97 0.18 1.81
CA LYS A 125 9.50 -1.05 2.49
C LYS A 125 10.53 -1.61 3.47
N VAL A 126 11.82 -1.58 3.13
CA VAL A 126 12.90 -2.02 4.03
C VAL A 126 12.95 -1.13 5.28
N ILE A 127 12.88 0.19 5.11
CA ILE A 127 12.84 1.14 6.23
C ILE A 127 11.62 0.88 7.11
N MET A 128 10.44 0.68 6.52
CA MET A 128 9.23 0.37 7.28
C MET A 128 9.38 -0.91 8.11
N LEU A 129 9.91 -2.00 7.54
CA LEU A 129 10.14 -3.26 8.26
C LEU A 129 11.10 -3.09 9.43
N VAL A 130 12.16 -2.29 9.24
CA VAL A 130 13.13 -1.97 10.29
C VAL A 130 12.44 -1.19 11.41
N VAL A 131 11.71 -0.13 11.10
CA VAL A 131 10.98 0.69 12.08
C VAL A 131 9.92 -0.11 12.84
N GLU A 132 9.19 -0.98 12.13
CA GLU A 132 8.14 -1.82 12.69
C GLU A 132 8.68 -2.79 13.74
N LYS A 133 9.96 -3.19 13.63
CA LYS A 133 10.63 -4.02 14.64
C LYS A 133 10.97 -3.31 15.94
N PHE A 134 11.07 -1.98 15.92
CA PHE A 134 11.38 -1.18 17.10
C PHE A 134 10.14 -0.46 17.67
N LYS A 135 8.97 -0.58 17.03
CA LYS A 135 7.77 0.17 17.41
C LYS A 135 7.29 -0.16 18.83
N ASP A 136 7.45 -1.42 19.24
CA ASP A 136 7.00 -1.94 20.53
C ASP A 136 8.15 -2.04 21.55
N ASP A 137 9.34 -1.54 21.19
CA ASP A 137 10.49 -1.47 22.09
C ASP A 137 10.34 -0.23 22.99
N GLU A 138 10.40 -0.42 24.31
CA GLU A 138 10.40 0.70 25.27
C GLU A 138 11.61 1.62 25.04
N ASN A 139 12.69 1.05 24.50
CA ASN A 139 13.91 1.77 24.17
C ASN A 139 13.86 2.34 22.74
N LYS A 140 13.28 3.54 22.60
CA LYS A 140 13.16 4.25 21.31
C LYS A 140 14.47 4.85 20.79
N GLU A 141 15.60 4.63 21.46
CA GLU A 141 16.90 5.19 21.08
C GLU A 141 17.34 4.72 19.68
N CYS A 142 17.00 3.47 19.31
CA CYS A 142 17.27 2.93 17.98
C CYS A 142 16.46 3.63 16.88
N ILE A 143 15.19 3.97 17.14
CA ILE A 143 14.37 4.75 16.20
C ILE A 143 14.92 6.17 16.07
N LYS A 144 15.30 6.81 17.19
CA LYS A 144 15.90 8.15 17.15
C LYS A 144 17.17 8.19 16.31
N LYS A 145 18.09 7.25 16.51
CA LYS A 145 19.31 7.14 15.70
C LYS A 145 19.02 6.89 14.22
N LEU A 146 17.96 6.14 13.92
CA LEU A 146 17.53 5.91 12.54
C LEU A 146 17.00 7.21 11.89
N ILE A 147 16.21 7.99 12.63
CA ILE A 147 15.71 9.29 12.19
C ILE A 147 16.87 10.27 11.99
N GLU A 148 17.79 10.37 12.95
CA GLU A 148 19.00 11.19 12.86
C GLU A 148 19.86 10.83 11.64
N LEU A 149 19.98 9.53 11.33
CA LEU A 149 20.68 9.07 10.14
C LEU A 149 19.98 9.56 8.87
N ILE A 150 18.66 9.41 8.78
CA ILE A 150 17.85 9.80 7.61
C ILE A 150 17.86 11.32 7.41
N GLU A 151 17.82 12.09 8.50
CA GLU A 151 17.88 13.55 8.49
C GLU A 151 19.30 14.10 8.30
N SER A 152 20.33 13.25 8.39
CA SER A 152 21.70 13.71 8.25
C SER A 152 21.97 14.21 6.84
N GLU A 153 22.57 15.40 6.75
CA GLU A 153 23.00 16.02 5.49
C GLU A 153 23.84 15.07 4.62
N LYS A 154 24.61 14.19 5.27
CA LYS A 154 25.48 13.22 4.62
C LYS A 154 24.68 12.10 3.94
N PHE A 155 23.59 11.65 4.57
CA PHE A 155 22.69 10.64 4.01
C PHE A 155 21.79 11.24 2.93
N VAL A 156 21.30 12.47 3.14
CA VAL A 156 20.54 13.21 2.12
C VAL A 156 21.38 13.41 0.86
N LYS A 157 22.63 13.88 0.98
CA LYS A 157 23.57 13.99 -0.14
C LYS A 157 23.89 12.65 -0.79
N ALA A 158 24.05 11.58 -0.01
CA ALA A 158 24.29 10.26 -0.57
C ALA A 158 23.08 9.72 -1.37
N ILE A 159 21.85 10.11 -1.01
CA ILE A 159 20.65 9.84 -1.81
C ILE A 159 20.62 10.69 -3.08
N GLU A 160 21.02 11.95 -3.00
CA GLU A 160 21.11 12.85 -4.17
C GLU A 160 22.21 12.44 -5.16
N GLU A 161 23.30 11.87 -4.66
CA GLU A 161 24.44 11.36 -5.45
C GLU A 161 24.25 9.93 -5.96
N LEU A 162 23.18 9.23 -5.53
CA LEU A 162 22.76 7.96 -6.11
C LEU A 162 22.12 8.23 -7.49
N ASP A 163 22.97 8.49 -8.48
CA ASP A 163 22.56 8.69 -9.87
C ASP A 163 21.83 7.47 -10.46
N VAL A 164 20.86 7.80 -11.32
CA VAL A 164 19.77 7.04 -11.97
C VAL A 164 20.17 5.72 -12.64
#